data_AF-A0A2V9N7N9-F1
#
_entry.id   AF-A0A2V9N7N9-F1
#
_cell.length_a   1.000
_cell.length_b   1.000
_cell.length_c   1.000
_cell.angle_alpha   90.00
_cell.angle_beta   90.00
_cell.angle_gamma   90.00
#
_symmetry.space_group_name_H-M   'P 1'
#
loop_
_entity.id
_entity.type
_entity.pdbx_description
1 polymer ?
#
loop_
_entity_poly.entity_id
_entity_poly.type
_entity_poly.pdbx_seq_one_letter_code
_entity_poly.pdbx_strand_id
1 'polypeptide(L)'
;MHRFAALCGMLVWFALVLSFAQQQTSTEQNAEKKTGKHEETARAQEKEKTPSEPAEKRAENPENASSPHDKQPAKDEHWDVSEVPPSATHHQITLNGRILRYTATAGRLPIKRDDGKIEAEMFFVAYTLDGQDSARRPLTFAFNGGPGSASIWLHMGALGPRRVVLRPDGFLPPAPYHIEDNRYTLLDSSDLVLVDAIGTGFSRAADAELSKKYWGLKGDIDSFSEFIRLYITRNERWNSPLFLFGESYGTTRAAGVAGNLAGQGISFNGITLLSMALTFQTLVDNRSNDEPYVLLIPSFASAAWFHKKLPADLMADADKARQEAARWAVTDYAQALAKGDSLSAEFMIPLKPLSCRLLLRYTTSTCGPNLATRRTCPITPLSATRSSRKNGNGARESMDFRIPRPLCDRQW
;
A
#
# COMPACT_ATOMS: atom_id res chain seq x y z
N MET A 1 11.37 -16.48 52.93
CA MET A 1 11.20 -15.23 52.14
C MET A 1 12.37 -14.25 52.27
N HIS A 2 13.00 -14.07 53.43
CA HIS A 2 14.14 -13.13 53.57
C HIS A 2 15.42 -13.47 52.80
N ARG A 3 15.72 -14.74 52.54
CA ARG A 3 16.92 -15.13 51.75
C ARG A 3 16.78 -14.91 50.24
N PHE A 4 15.56 -14.82 49.72
CA PHE A 4 15.29 -14.58 48.29
C PHE A 4 15.37 -13.08 47.96
N ALA A 5 14.92 -12.22 48.88
CA ALA A 5 15.03 -10.76 48.75
C ALA A 5 16.49 -10.27 48.79
N ALA A 6 17.35 -10.90 49.60
CA ALA A 6 18.78 -10.56 49.66
C ALA A 6 19.53 -10.91 48.36
N LEU A 7 19.15 -12.01 47.69
CA LEU A 7 19.75 -12.44 46.44
C LEU A 7 19.35 -11.52 45.27
N CYS A 8 18.08 -11.10 45.21
CA CYS A 8 17.62 -10.11 44.24
C CYS A 8 18.25 -8.73 44.46
N GLY A 9 18.46 -8.32 45.72
CA GLY A 9 19.16 -7.07 46.05
C GLY A 9 20.61 -7.04 45.57
N MET A 10 21.36 -8.14 45.75
CA MET A 10 22.74 -8.25 45.26
C MET A 10 22.82 -8.24 43.73
N LEU A 11 21.89 -8.90 43.03
CA LEU A 11 21.88 -8.95 41.57
C LEU A 11 21.59 -7.58 40.94
N VAL A 12 20.68 -6.79 41.54
CA VAL A 12 20.39 -5.42 41.09
C VAL A 12 21.58 -4.49 41.35
N TRP A 13 22.26 -4.65 42.48
CA TRP A 13 23.45 -3.85 42.79
C TRP A 13 24.63 -4.18 41.87
N PHE A 14 24.85 -5.46 41.56
CA PHE A 14 25.87 -5.89 40.59
C PHE A 14 25.60 -5.36 39.17
N ALA A 15 24.34 -5.37 38.74
CA ALA A 15 23.95 -4.83 37.44
C ALA A 15 24.20 -3.31 37.34
N LEU A 16 23.90 -2.56 38.41
CA LEU A 16 24.15 -1.11 38.48
C LEU A 16 25.65 -0.76 38.44
N VAL A 17 26.50 -1.53 39.14
CA VAL A 17 27.95 -1.32 39.14
C VAL A 17 28.56 -1.65 37.77
N LEU A 18 28.09 -2.70 37.10
CA LEU A 18 28.51 -3.05 35.74
C LEU A 18 28.13 -1.98 34.70
N SER A 19 26.92 -1.42 34.80
CA SER A 19 26.49 -0.32 33.92
C SER A 19 27.32 0.96 34.11
N PHE A 20 27.67 1.31 35.35
CA PHE A 20 28.54 2.47 35.62
C PHE A 20 29.98 2.27 35.11
N ALA A 21 30.53 1.06 35.23
CA ALA A 21 31.87 0.73 34.71
C ALA A 21 31.92 0.72 33.17
N GLN A 22 30.86 0.26 32.49
CA GLN A 22 30.75 0.35 31.03
C GLN A 22 30.61 1.80 30.54
N GLN A 23 29.95 2.66 31.32
CA GLN A 23 29.78 4.06 30.95
C GLN A 23 31.10 4.84 31.12
N GLN A 24 31.90 4.57 32.15
CA GLN A 24 33.24 5.19 32.31
C GLN A 24 34.22 4.79 31.20
N THR A 25 34.29 3.50 30.85
CA THR A 25 35.21 2.99 29.79
C THR A 25 34.87 3.53 28.40
N SER A 26 33.58 3.70 28.08
CA SER A 26 33.14 4.31 26.82
C SER A 26 33.39 5.82 26.71
N THR A 27 33.54 6.51 27.85
CA THR A 27 33.82 7.96 27.89
C THR A 27 35.32 8.23 27.72
N GLU A 28 36.20 7.36 28.24
CA GLU A 28 37.65 7.44 28.03
C GLU A 28 38.06 7.10 26.59
N GLN A 29 37.48 6.05 25.97
CA GLN A 29 37.78 5.68 24.58
C GLN A 29 37.36 6.75 23.55
N ASN A 30 36.32 7.53 23.85
CA ASN A 30 35.89 8.65 22.99
C ASN A 30 36.72 9.92 23.20
N ALA A 31 37.39 10.06 24.34
CA ALA A 31 38.31 11.17 24.61
C ALA A 31 39.67 10.97 23.93
N GLU A 32 40.21 9.75 23.87
CA GLU A 32 41.48 9.45 23.18
C GLU A 32 41.38 9.52 21.65
N LYS A 33 40.21 9.26 21.06
CA LYS A 33 40.04 9.25 19.60
C LYS A 33 39.94 10.64 18.97
N LYS A 34 39.71 11.69 19.77
CA LYS A 34 39.57 13.08 19.31
C LYS A 34 40.86 13.91 19.34
N THR A 35 41.94 13.41 19.94
CA THR A 35 43.22 14.14 20.09
C THR A 35 44.36 13.63 19.19
N GLY A 36 44.15 12.61 18.36
CA GLY A 36 45.22 11.94 17.58
C GLY A 36 45.28 12.21 16.06
N LYS A 37 44.70 13.29 15.53
CA LYS A 37 44.79 13.64 14.09
C LYS A 37 45.07 15.13 13.85
N HIS A 38 46.15 15.63 14.42
CA HIS A 38 46.89 16.77 13.88
C HIS A 38 48.37 16.50 14.11
N GLU A 39 49.17 16.75 13.08
CA GLU A 39 50.64 16.63 13.00
C GLU A 39 51.19 15.21 12.78
N GLU A 40 51.43 14.84 11.51
CA GLU A 40 52.81 14.70 11.05
C GLU A 40 52.97 14.74 9.52
N THR A 41 54.00 15.48 9.12
CA THR A 41 54.82 15.45 7.90
C THR A 41 54.26 15.79 6.52
N ALA A 42 54.50 17.05 6.16
CA ALA A 42 54.92 17.44 4.83
C ALA A 42 56.33 16.89 4.49
N ARG A 43 56.48 16.23 3.32
CA ARG A 43 57.59 16.48 2.39
C ARG A 43 57.22 15.96 0.99
N ALA A 44 57.41 16.86 0.02
CA ALA A 44 56.97 16.76 -1.36
C ALA A 44 57.91 15.94 -2.27
N GLN A 45 57.35 15.47 -3.39
CA GLN A 45 57.86 15.39 -4.78
C GLN A 45 57.22 14.17 -5.46
N GLU A 46 56.70 14.17 -6.69
CA GLU A 46 56.67 15.11 -7.81
C GLU A 46 55.83 14.39 -8.90
N LYS A 47 54.95 15.10 -9.63
CA LYS A 47 54.60 14.81 -11.05
C LYS A 47 53.58 15.82 -11.60
N GLU A 48 54.15 16.77 -12.34
CA GLU A 48 53.81 17.17 -13.71
C GLU A 48 52.35 17.55 -14.09
N LYS A 49 52.22 18.81 -14.50
CA LYS A 49 51.05 19.48 -15.09
C LYS A 49 50.96 19.23 -16.59
N THR A 50 49.75 19.07 -17.14
CA THR A 50 49.25 19.82 -18.34
C THR A 50 47.72 19.59 -18.54
N PRO A 51 46.99 20.39 -19.34
CA PRO A 51 45.73 21.03 -18.92
C PRO A 51 44.47 20.55 -19.67
N SER A 52 43.31 20.93 -19.13
CA SER A 52 41.94 20.66 -19.58
C SER A 52 41.39 21.64 -20.63
N GLU A 53 40.70 21.12 -21.65
CA GLU A 53 39.38 21.55 -22.21
C GLU A 53 39.03 20.74 -23.49
N PRO A 54 37.79 20.74 -24.04
CA PRO A 54 36.49 20.36 -23.47
C PRO A 54 35.80 19.22 -24.29
N ALA A 55 35.03 18.33 -23.66
CA ALA A 55 34.30 17.27 -24.37
C ALA A 55 32.90 17.73 -24.83
N GLU A 56 32.67 17.62 -26.13
CA GLU A 56 31.44 17.91 -26.86
C GLU A 56 30.22 17.11 -26.39
N LYS A 57 29.06 17.81 -26.39
CA LYS A 57 27.73 17.22 -26.31
C LYS A 57 27.45 16.40 -27.56
N ARG A 58 27.13 15.11 -27.41
CA ARG A 58 26.46 14.32 -28.44
C ARG A 58 25.09 13.87 -27.92
N ALA A 59 24.08 14.22 -28.70
CA ALA A 59 22.66 14.06 -28.42
C ALA A 59 22.21 12.59 -28.41
N GLU A 60 21.34 12.25 -27.47
CA GLU A 60 20.43 11.11 -27.56
C GLU A 60 19.00 11.58 -27.80
N ASN A 61 18.38 10.90 -28.76
CA ASN A 61 17.13 11.22 -29.43
C ASN A 61 15.94 10.62 -28.66
N PRO A 62 14.88 11.39 -28.32
CA PRO A 62 13.68 10.87 -27.68
C PRO A 62 12.61 10.55 -28.74
N GLU A 63 12.46 9.27 -29.11
CA GLU A 63 11.30 8.81 -29.88
C GLU A 63 10.41 7.89 -29.03
N ASN A 64 9.50 8.50 -28.29
CA ASN A 64 8.12 8.04 -28.15
C ASN A 64 7.27 9.19 -27.60
N ALA A 65 7.16 10.25 -28.41
CA ALA A 65 6.20 11.32 -28.21
C ALA A 65 4.84 10.85 -28.72
N SER A 66 3.91 10.56 -27.81
CA SER A 66 2.48 10.60 -28.12
C SER A 66 2.10 12.03 -28.51
N SER A 67 1.42 12.18 -29.64
CA SER A 67 1.10 13.45 -30.30
C SER A 67 0.39 14.49 -29.41
N PRO A 68 0.60 15.80 -29.67
CA PRO A 68 0.00 16.89 -28.91
C PRO A 68 -1.40 17.18 -29.45
N HIS A 69 -2.43 16.75 -28.74
CA HIS A 69 -3.75 17.37 -28.86
C HIS A 69 -4.21 17.85 -27.48
N ASP A 70 -4.45 19.15 -27.42
CA ASP A 70 -5.02 19.95 -26.32
C ASP A 70 -4.23 20.02 -25.01
N LYS A 71 -3.06 20.68 -25.06
CA LYS A 71 -2.65 21.52 -23.93
C LYS A 71 -3.50 22.80 -23.95
N GLN A 72 -4.73 22.68 -23.47
CA GLN A 72 -5.37 23.82 -22.83
C GLN A 72 -4.47 24.25 -21.66
N PRO A 73 -4.19 25.54 -21.46
CA PRO A 73 -3.56 25.98 -20.21
C PRO A 73 -4.44 25.42 -19.09
N ALA A 74 -3.83 24.73 -18.12
CA ALA A 74 -4.53 24.31 -16.92
C ALA A 74 -5.25 25.56 -16.41
N LYS A 75 -6.59 25.55 -16.44
CA LYS A 75 -7.36 26.59 -15.75
C LYS A 75 -6.80 26.64 -14.34
N ASP A 76 -6.67 27.85 -13.77
CA ASP A 76 -6.42 28.01 -12.35
C ASP A 76 -7.60 27.38 -11.60
N GLU A 77 -7.50 26.07 -11.36
CA GLU A 77 -8.53 25.30 -10.68
C GLU A 77 -8.48 25.71 -9.21
N HIS A 78 -9.48 26.51 -8.81
CA HIS A 78 -9.72 26.90 -7.44
C HIS A 78 -10.96 26.18 -6.91
N TRP A 79 -10.84 25.62 -5.72
CA TRP A 79 -11.95 24.98 -5.01
C TRP A 79 -12.35 25.83 -3.79
N ASP A 80 -13.65 25.97 -3.59
CA ASP A 80 -14.18 26.55 -2.36
C ASP A 80 -13.99 25.58 -1.20
N VAL A 81 -13.10 25.96 -0.28
CA VAL A 81 -12.75 25.23 0.94
C VAL A 81 -13.41 25.85 2.18
N SER A 82 -14.46 26.64 1.99
CA SER A 82 -15.25 27.14 3.12
C SER A 82 -16.00 26.01 3.83
N GLU A 83 -16.02 26.07 5.16
CA GLU A 83 -16.67 25.03 5.95
C GLU A 83 -18.19 25.06 5.70
N VAL A 84 -18.73 23.91 5.32
CA VAL A 84 -20.18 23.69 5.18
C VAL A 84 -20.62 22.68 6.24
N PRO A 85 -21.76 22.89 6.91
CA PRO A 85 -22.31 21.92 7.86
C PRO A 85 -22.49 20.54 7.21
N PRO A 86 -22.17 19.45 7.92
CA PRO A 86 -22.38 18.11 7.41
C PRO A 86 -23.89 17.82 7.24
N SER A 87 -24.23 16.98 6.27
CA SER A 87 -25.58 16.46 6.06
C SER A 87 -25.76 15.16 6.83
N ALA A 88 -26.81 15.07 7.65
CA ALA A 88 -27.14 13.88 8.42
C ALA A 88 -28.50 13.30 7.99
N THR A 89 -28.59 11.98 7.90
CA THR A 89 -29.81 11.23 7.57
C THR A 89 -29.92 9.99 8.45
N HIS A 90 -31.14 9.54 8.74
CA HIS A 90 -31.39 8.39 9.61
C HIS A 90 -31.89 7.19 8.81
N HIS A 91 -31.34 6.01 9.09
CA HIS A 91 -31.59 4.80 8.33
C HIS A 91 -31.66 3.58 9.24
N GLN A 92 -32.06 2.45 8.65
CA GLN A 92 -31.96 1.16 9.30
C GLN A 92 -31.58 0.05 8.30
N ILE A 93 -30.87 -0.96 8.80
CA ILE A 93 -30.62 -2.22 8.08
C ILE A 93 -30.99 -3.42 8.95
N THR A 94 -31.18 -4.58 8.33
CA THR A 94 -31.34 -5.85 9.05
C THR A 94 -30.05 -6.66 8.99
N LEU A 95 -29.42 -6.90 10.14
CA LEU A 95 -28.23 -7.72 10.26
C LEU A 95 -28.52 -8.92 11.17
N ASN A 96 -28.38 -10.14 10.64
CA ASN A 96 -28.59 -11.39 11.38
C ASN A 96 -29.93 -11.42 12.15
N GLY A 97 -31.01 -10.91 11.52
CA GLY A 97 -32.35 -10.83 12.11
C GLY A 97 -32.57 -9.70 13.12
N ARG A 98 -31.56 -8.83 13.35
CA ARG A 98 -31.66 -7.65 14.22
C ARG A 98 -31.70 -6.37 13.41
N ILE A 99 -32.52 -5.42 13.83
CA ILE A 99 -32.57 -4.08 13.22
C ILE A 99 -31.46 -3.22 13.83
N LEU A 100 -30.59 -2.70 12.98
CA LEU A 100 -29.62 -1.67 13.35
C LEU A 100 -30.14 -0.32 12.85
N ARG A 101 -30.45 0.61 13.78
CA ARG A 101 -30.78 2.00 13.46
C ARG A 101 -29.53 2.85 13.59
N TYR A 102 -29.27 3.68 12.59
CA TYR A 102 -28.05 4.46 12.53
C TYR A 102 -28.26 5.79 11.84
N THR A 103 -27.39 6.73 12.22
CA THR A 103 -27.25 8.03 11.58
C THR A 103 -26.09 7.99 10.58
N ALA A 104 -26.36 8.34 9.33
CA ALA A 104 -25.38 8.52 8.29
C ALA A 104 -25.08 10.01 8.09
N THR A 105 -23.82 10.39 8.27
CA THR A 105 -23.36 11.78 8.18
C THR A 105 -22.33 11.92 7.08
N ALA A 106 -22.61 12.75 6.07
CA ALA A 106 -21.65 13.09 5.02
C ALA A 106 -21.22 14.55 5.17
N GLY A 107 -19.91 14.81 5.13
CA GLY A 107 -19.41 16.16 5.36
C GLY A 107 -17.95 16.32 4.97
N ARG A 108 -17.42 17.50 5.28
CA ARG A 108 -16.03 17.88 5.06
C ARG A 108 -15.45 18.44 6.35
N LEU A 109 -14.20 18.11 6.64
CA LEU A 109 -13.44 18.73 7.72
C LEU A 109 -12.28 19.54 7.13
N PRO A 110 -12.04 20.77 7.64
CA PRO A 110 -10.99 21.63 7.14
C PRO A 110 -9.62 21.17 7.61
N ILE A 111 -8.62 21.34 6.74
CA ILE A 111 -7.20 21.28 7.06
C ILE A 111 -6.67 22.71 7.02
N LYS A 112 -6.26 23.21 8.19
CA LYS A 112 -5.87 24.60 8.42
C LYS A 112 -4.36 24.72 8.52
N ARG A 113 -3.85 25.87 8.05
CA ARG A 113 -2.50 26.34 8.36
C ARG A 113 -2.46 26.92 9.78
N ASP A 114 -1.26 27.09 10.31
CA ASP A 114 -0.99 27.67 11.64
C ASP A 114 -1.62 29.06 11.84
N ASP A 115 -1.81 29.84 10.78
CA ASP A 115 -2.48 31.15 10.83
C ASP A 115 -4.01 31.07 10.74
N GLY A 116 -4.58 29.86 10.75
CA GLY A 116 -6.01 29.59 10.72
C GLY A 116 -6.63 29.54 9.32
N LYS A 117 -5.87 29.84 8.26
CA LYS A 117 -6.39 29.76 6.87
C LYS A 117 -6.64 28.30 6.49
N ILE A 118 -7.80 28.01 5.91
CA ILE A 118 -8.12 26.68 5.35
C ILE A 118 -7.39 26.52 4.03
N GLU A 119 -6.62 25.44 3.90
CA GLU A 119 -5.88 25.11 2.67
C GLU A 119 -6.47 23.90 1.95
N ALA A 120 -7.19 23.03 2.65
CA ALA A 120 -7.87 21.88 2.08
C ALA A 120 -9.07 21.47 2.93
N GLU A 121 -9.92 20.64 2.34
CA GLU A 121 -11.01 19.95 3.02
C GLU A 121 -10.96 18.46 2.71
N MET A 122 -11.16 17.66 3.76
CA MET A 122 -11.25 16.21 3.67
C MET A 122 -12.68 15.76 3.85
N PHE A 123 -13.24 15.16 2.80
CA PHE A 123 -14.56 14.57 2.80
C PHE A 123 -14.59 13.27 3.59
N PHE A 124 -15.71 13.04 4.26
CA PHE A 124 -15.98 11.80 4.95
C PHE A 124 -17.46 11.40 4.86
N VAL A 125 -17.69 10.10 5.02
CA VAL A 125 -19.00 9.54 5.39
C VAL A 125 -18.84 8.78 6.69
N ALA A 126 -19.65 9.13 7.69
CA ALA A 126 -19.69 8.48 8.98
C ALA A 126 -21.00 7.72 9.20
N TYR A 127 -20.91 6.58 9.87
CA TYR A 127 -22.04 5.76 10.29
C TYR A 127 -21.97 5.54 11.79
N THR A 128 -22.93 6.11 12.51
CA THR A 128 -23.02 6.03 13.98
C THR A 128 -24.25 5.20 14.34
N LEU A 129 -24.05 4.12 15.09
CA LEU A 129 -25.17 3.33 15.59
C LEU A 129 -25.92 4.12 16.67
N ASP A 130 -27.24 4.19 16.58
CA ASP A 130 -28.03 5.04 17.46
C ASP A 130 -28.11 4.45 18.89
N GLY A 131 -28.22 5.33 19.88
CA GLY A 131 -28.46 4.96 21.30
C GLY A 131 -27.28 4.26 22.00
N GLN A 132 -26.06 4.36 21.45
CA GLN A 132 -24.87 3.77 22.05
C GLN A 132 -24.13 4.75 22.97
N ASP A 133 -23.50 4.24 24.02
CA ASP A 133 -22.56 4.98 24.85
C ASP A 133 -21.22 5.14 24.12
N SER A 134 -20.88 6.37 23.73
CA SER A 134 -19.67 6.68 22.97
C SER A 134 -18.37 6.25 23.67
N ALA A 135 -18.34 6.24 25.00
CA ALA A 135 -17.16 5.84 25.78
C ALA A 135 -16.89 4.33 25.72
N ARG A 136 -17.90 3.52 25.37
CA ARG A 136 -17.79 2.07 25.22
C ARG A 136 -17.87 1.61 23.77
N ARG A 137 -18.23 2.52 22.88
CA ARG A 137 -18.45 2.25 21.46
C ARG A 137 -17.19 2.50 20.64
N PRO A 138 -16.59 1.47 20.03
CA PRO A 138 -15.44 1.65 19.15
C PRO A 138 -15.74 2.60 17.99
N LEU A 139 -14.72 3.34 17.56
CA LEU A 139 -14.73 4.20 16.38
C LEU A 139 -13.60 3.77 15.45
N THR A 140 -13.95 3.34 14.23
CA THR A 140 -12.99 2.91 13.21
C THR A 140 -12.90 3.96 12.11
N PHE A 141 -11.72 4.55 11.96
CA PHE A 141 -11.37 5.33 10.78
C PHE A 141 -10.85 4.41 9.70
N ALA A 142 -11.45 4.47 8.51
CA ALA A 142 -11.15 3.59 7.40
C ALA A 142 -10.87 4.38 6.13
N PHE A 143 -9.82 3.97 5.41
CA PHE A 143 -9.41 4.63 4.18
C PHE A 143 -8.72 3.66 3.22
N ASN A 144 -9.02 3.83 1.94
CA ASN A 144 -8.46 3.03 0.86
C ASN A 144 -7.02 3.42 0.52
N GLY A 145 -6.38 2.55 -0.26
CA GLY A 145 -5.04 2.73 -0.79
C GLY A 145 -4.98 3.21 -2.24
N GLY A 146 -3.90 2.79 -2.93
CA GLY A 146 -3.21 3.56 -3.97
C GLY A 146 -2.79 4.94 -3.43
N PRO A 147 -1.70 5.59 -3.85
CA PRO A 147 -1.83 7.03 -3.86
C PRO A 147 -2.90 7.36 -4.91
N GLY A 148 -4.15 7.66 -4.48
CA GLY A 148 -5.19 8.21 -5.35
C GLY A 148 -6.60 7.58 -5.34
N SER A 149 -6.91 6.54 -4.55
CA SER A 149 -8.29 6.03 -4.50
C SER A 149 -9.13 6.75 -3.46
N ALA A 150 -10.38 7.05 -3.80
CA ALA A 150 -11.42 7.39 -2.82
C ALA A 150 -11.69 6.18 -1.91
N SER A 151 -12.27 6.43 -0.73
CA SER A 151 -12.69 5.43 0.26
C SER A 151 -13.85 4.53 -0.21
N ILE A 152 -14.31 4.70 -1.45
CA ILE A 152 -15.50 4.06 -2.01
C ILE A 152 -15.46 2.52 -1.97
N TRP A 153 -14.28 1.91 -2.09
CA TRP A 153 -14.17 0.45 -2.09
C TRP A 153 -14.40 -0.14 -0.70
N LEU A 154 -13.82 0.48 0.33
CA LEU A 154 -14.12 0.10 1.72
C LEU A 154 -15.54 0.54 2.10
N HIS A 155 -15.99 1.69 1.63
CA HIS A 155 -17.30 2.23 1.95
C HIS A 155 -18.44 1.37 1.38
N MET A 156 -18.49 1.18 0.07
CA MET A 156 -19.61 0.54 -0.63
C MET A 156 -19.31 -0.91 -1.07
N GLY A 157 -18.08 -1.39 -0.84
CA GLY A 157 -17.65 -2.75 -1.17
C GLY A 157 -17.34 -3.64 0.04
N ALA A 158 -17.13 -3.09 1.24
CA ALA A 158 -16.71 -3.88 2.41
C ALA A 158 -17.42 -3.50 3.73
N LEU A 159 -17.20 -2.30 4.25
CA LEU A 159 -17.47 -1.93 5.64
C LEU A 159 -18.82 -1.25 5.84
N GLY A 160 -19.27 -0.41 4.91
CA GLY A 160 -20.49 0.39 5.07
C GLY A 160 -21.76 -0.44 5.24
N PRO A 161 -22.85 0.13 5.78
CA PRO A 161 -24.09 -0.60 6.06
C PRO A 161 -24.84 -1.05 4.81
N ARG A 162 -24.55 -0.43 3.66
CA ARG A 162 -25.13 -0.75 2.35
C ARG A 162 -23.99 -1.00 1.36
N ARG A 163 -24.19 -1.92 0.43
CA ARG A 163 -23.19 -2.28 -0.58
C ARG A 163 -23.78 -2.31 -1.98
N VAL A 164 -22.93 -2.14 -2.99
CA VAL A 164 -23.32 -2.34 -4.40
C VAL A 164 -23.45 -3.84 -4.68
N VAL A 165 -24.50 -4.21 -5.41
CA VAL A 165 -24.71 -5.60 -5.86
C VAL A 165 -23.79 -5.88 -7.06
N LEU A 166 -22.88 -6.85 -6.87
CA LEU A 166 -21.99 -7.36 -7.92
C LEU A 166 -22.47 -8.73 -8.38
N ARG A 167 -22.07 -9.11 -9.60
CA ARG A 167 -22.25 -10.48 -10.10
C ARG A 167 -21.44 -11.48 -9.26
N PRO A 168 -21.75 -12.79 -9.30
CA PRO A 168 -20.99 -13.81 -8.57
C PRO A 168 -19.49 -13.85 -8.90
N ASP A 169 -19.10 -13.38 -10.07
CA ASP A 169 -17.70 -13.28 -10.52
C ASP A 169 -17.02 -11.95 -10.14
N GLY A 170 -17.69 -11.09 -9.37
CA GLY A 170 -17.16 -9.83 -8.85
C GLY A 170 -17.27 -8.63 -9.82
N PHE A 171 -17.78 -8.82 -11.02
CA PHE A 171 -17.96 -7.74 -11.99
C PHE A 171 -19.30 -7.02 -11.82
N LEU A 172 -19.37 -5.79 -12.35
CA LEU A 172 -20.60 -5.00 -12.38
C LEU A 172 -21.68 -5.69 -13.24
N PRO A 173 -22.93 -5.78 -12.75
CA PRO A 173 -24.06 -6.20 -13.59
C PRO A 173 -24.39 -5.10 -14.63
N PRO A 174 -25.13 -5.41 -15.71
CA PRO A 174 -25.70 -4.36 -16.56
C PRO A 174 -26.71 -3.51 -15.78
N ALA A 175 -26.93 -2.27 -16.22
CA ALA A 175 -27.94 -1.39 -15.62
C ALA A 175 -29.36 -2.01 -15.73
N PRO A 176 -30.27 -1.74 -14.76
CA PRO A 176 -30.12 -0.85 -13.61
C PRO A 176 -29.26 -1.42 -12.47
N TYR A 177 -28.45 -0.57 -11.83
CA TYR A 177 -27.61 -0.96 -10.69
C TYR A 177 -28.41 -0.93 -9.38
N HIS A 178 -28.09 -1.85 -8.47
CA HIS A 178 -28.78 -1.99 -7.19
C HIS A 178 -27.84 -1.91 -6.00
N ILE A 179 -28.39 -1.49 -4.86
CA ILE A 179 -27.75 -1.53 -3.55
C ILE A 179 -28.58 -2.39 -2.59
N GLU A 180 -27.91 -3.06 -1.66
CA GLU A 180 -28.55 -3.90 -0.65
C GLU A 180 -27.92 -3.69 0.74
N ASP A 181 -28.59 -4.22 1.77
CA ASP A 181 -28.03 -4.29 3.12
C ASP A 181 -26.74 -5.10 3.11
N ASN A 182 -25.68 -4.53 3.67
CA ASN A 182 -24.43 -5.22 3.82
C ASN A 182 -24.46 -6.13 5.04
N ARG A 183 -24.73 -7.42 4.82
CA ARG A 183 -24.71 -8.45 5.87
C ARG A 183 -23.34 -8.68 6.52
N TYR A 184 -22.30 -8.00 6.05
CA TYR A 184 -20.92 -8.08 6.54
C TYR A 184 -20.42 -6.74 7.08
N THR A 185 -21.30 -5.75 7.27
CA THR A 185 -20.91 -4.45 7.81
C THR A 185 -20.27 -4.60 9.19
N LEU A 186 -19.29 -3.74 9.48
CA LEU A 186 -18.68 -3.64 10.80
C LEU A 186 -19.55 -2.80 11.78
N LEU A 187 -20.66 -2.23 11.30
CA LEU A 187 -21.49 -1.29 12.07
C LEU A 187 -22.16 -1.89 13.30
N ASP A 188 -22.27 -3.21 13.43
CA ASP A 188 -22.72 -3.81 14.69
C ASP A 188 -21.67 -3.71 15.80
N SER A 189 -20.39 -3.57 15.43
CA SER A 189 -19.24 -3.69 16.33
C SER A 189 -18.46 -2.39 16.51
N SER A 190 -18.46 -1.50 15.51
CA SER A 190 -17.79 -0.20 15.56
C SER A 190 -18.55 0.86 14.75
N ASP A 191 -18.55 2.11 15.21
CA ASP A 191 -18.95 3.23 14.36
C ASP A 191 -17.87 3.46 13.31
N LEU A 192 -18.26 3.90 12.12
CA LEU A 192 -17.36 3.94 10.97
C LEU A 192 -17.18 5.36 10.49
N VAL A 193 -15.95 5.74 10.13
CA VAL A 193 -15.62 7.02 9.48
C VAL A 193 -14.77 6.72 8.26
N LEU A 194 -15.37 6.85 7.08
CA LEU A 194 -14.77 6.56 5.77
C LEU A 194 -14.21 7.88 5.24
N VAL A 195 -12.91 7.96 5.03
CA VAL A 195 -12.21 9.24 4.77
C VAL A 195 -11.52 9.22 3.41
N ASP A 196 -11.80 10.24 2.60
CA ASP A 196 -11.16 10.42 1.30
C ASP A 196 -9.84 11.20 1.45
N ALA A 197 -8.76 10.70 0.85
CA ALA A 197 -7.50 11.43 0.78
C ALA A 197 -7.63 12.69 -0.11
N ILE A 198 -6.84 13.73 0.16
CA ILE A 198 -6.88 14.98 -0.61
C ILE A 198 -6.56 14.71 -2.09
N GLY A 199 -7.46 15.17 -2.97
CA GLY A 199 -7.40 14.90 -4.41
C GLY A 199 -8.15 13.63 -4.85
N THR A 200 -8.77 12.90 -3.92
CA THR A 200 -9.60 11.72 -4.19
C THR A 200 -11.05 11.98 -3.81
N GLY A 201 -11.99 11.26 -4.44
CA GLY A 201 -13.42 11.36 -4.15
C GLY A 201 -13.88 12.82 -4.08
N PHE A 202 -14.34 13.26 -2.92
CA PHE A 202 -14.79 14.65 -2.70
C PHE A 202 -13.83 15.52 -1.87
N SER A 203 -12.65 15.04 -1.49
CA SER A 203 -11.63 15.83 -0.79
C SER A 203 -10.84 16.71 -1.76
N ARG A 204 -10.67 17.99 -1.46
CA ARG A 204 -9.97 18.96 -2.34
C ARG A 204 -9.08 19.90 -1.53
N ALA A 205 -7.93 20.25 -2.09
CA ALA A 205 -7.19 21.43 -1.65
C ALA A 205 -7.77 22.67 -2.35
N ALA A 206 -7.47 23.87 -1.84
CA ALA A 206 -7.98 25.12 -2.39
C ALA A 206 -7.52 25.37 -3.84
N ASP A 207 -6.38 24.80 -4.25
CA ASP A 207 -5.89 24.82 -5.62
C ASP A 207 -4.97 23.61 -5.94
N ALA A 208 -4.57 23.52 -7.21
CA ALA A 208 -3.77 22.42 -7.73
C ALA A 208 -2.33 22.41 -7.18
N GLU A 209 -1.76 23.58 -6.88
CA GLU A 209 -0.41 23.68 -6.30
C GLU A 209 -0.41 23.21 -4.84
N LEU A 210 -1.40 23.63 -4.05
CA LEU A 210 -1.60 23.16 -2.69
C LEU A 210 -1.87 21.66 -2.62
N SER A 211 -2.55 21.08 -3.61
CA SER A 211 -2.78 19.63 -3.66
C SER A 211 -1.47 18.83 -3.59
N LYS A 212 -0.40 19.31 -4.24
CA LYS A 212 0.91 18.64 -4.26
C LYS A 212 1.53 18.51 -2.86
N LYS A 213 1.24 19.43 -1.94
CA LYS A 213 1.68 19.37 -0.54
C LYS A 213 1.19 18.09 0.15
N TYR A 214 0.01 17.61 -0.21
CA TYR A 214 -0.67 16.48 0.44
C TYR A 214 -0.43 15.14 -0.25
N TRP A 215 0.16 15.12 -1.44
CA TRP A 215 0.46 13.88 -2.18
C TRP A 215 1.78 13.24 -1.76
N GLY A 216 2.62 13.96 -1.01
CA GLY A 216 3.81 13.39 -0.37
C GLY A 216 3.43 12.64 0.92
N LEU A 217 4.24 11.64 1.28
CA LEU A 217 4.02 10.79 2.47
C LEU A 217 3.76 11.61 3.75
N LYS A 218 4.55 12.66 3.98
CA LYS A 218 4.40 13.51 5.16
C LYS A 218 3.06 14.26 5.14
N GLY A 219 2.72 14.91 4.03
CA GLY A 219 1.48 15.68 3.91
C GLY A 219 0.23 14.80 4.02
N ASP A 220 0.30 13.58 3.48
CA ASP A 220 -0.74 12.57 3.64
C ASP A 220 -0.93 12.18 5.12
N ILE A 221 0.15 11.80 5.82
CA ILE A 221 0.07 11.46 7.26
C ILE A 221 -0.42 12.64 8.09
N ASP A 222 0.12 13.84 7.87
CA ASP A 222 -0.25 15.05 8.62
C ASP A 222 -1.73 15.37 8.45
N SER A 223 -2.25 15.35 7.22
CA SER A 223 -3.65 15.68 6.93
C SER A 223 -4.63 14.68 7.54
N PHE A 224 -4.36 13.38 7.45
CA PHE A 224 -5.19 12.37 8.10
C PHE A 224 -5.10 12.43 9.64
N SER A 225 -3.93 12.76 10.19
CA SER A 225 -3.77 12.93 11.63
C SER A 225 -4.62 14.11 12.13
N GLU A 226 -4.56 15.24 11.43
CA GLU A 226 -5.36 16.43 11.76
C GLU A 226 -6.85 16.17 11.58
N PHE A 227 -7.25 15.48 10.50
CA PHE A 227 -8.64 15.05 10.30
C PHE A 227 -9.16 14.25 11.49
N ILE A 228 -8.41 13.24 11.94
CA ILE A 228 -8.83 12.37 13.05
C ILE A 228 -8.95 13.17 14.35
N ARG A 229 -7.93 13.98 14.68
CA ARG A 229 -7.93 14.86 15.86
C ARG A 229 -9.13 15.80 15.87
N LEU A 230 -9.43 16.42 14.73
CA LEU A 230 -10.57 17.33 14.59
C LEU A 230 -11.91 16.59 14.66
N TYR A 231 -12.01 15.41 14.02
CA TYR A 231 -13.22 14.59 14.06
C TYR A 231 -13.57 14.16 15.48
N ILE A 232 -12.62 13.60 16.23
CA ILE A 232 -12.89 13.14 17.61
C ILE A 232 -13.22 14.31 18.54
N THR A 233 -12.67 15.50 18.27
CA THR A 233 -12.99 16.71 19.04
C THR A 233 -14.39 17.22 18.74
N ARG A 234 -14.74 17.40 17.46
CA ARG A 234 -16.06 17.95 17.06
C ARG A 234 -17.22 17.00 17.34
N ASN A 235 -16.97 15.70 17.41
CA ASN A 235 -18.00 14.68 17.65
C ASN A 235 -17.93 14.08 19.07
N GLU A 236 -17.13 14.68 19.97
CA GLU A 236 -17.00 14.25 21.38
C GLU A 236 -16.63 12.76 21.54
N ARG A 237 -15.73 12.26 20.69
CA ARG A 237 -15.30 10.85 20.63
C ARG A 237 -13.96 10.58 21.29
N TRP A 238 -13.45 11.51 22.11
CA TRP A 238 -12.18 11.36 22.83
C TRP A 238 -12.12 10.10 23.72
N ASN A 239 -13.26 9.68 24.28
CA ASN A 239 -13.35 8.50 25.14
C ASN A 239 -13.65 7.20 24.38
N SER A 240 -13.88 7.25 23.07
CA SER A 240 -14.14 6.04 22.28
C SER A 240 -12.87 5.21 22.12
N PRO A 241 -12.96 3.87 22.16
CA PRO A 241 -11.87 3.02 21.69
C PRO A 241 -11.59 3.30 20.20
N LEU A 242 -10.38 3.72 19.86
CA LEU A 242 -10.03 4.18 18.51
C LEU A 242 -9.36 3.08 17.70
N PHE A 243 -9.79 2.91 16.45
CA PHE A 243 -9.22 1.94 15.53
C PHE A 243 -8.90 2.56 14.16
N LEU A 244 -7.83 2.07 13.54
CA LEU A 244 -7.52 2.36 12.14
C LEU A 244 -7.76 1.13 11.27
N PHE A 245 -8.28 1.35 10.07
CA PHE A 245 -8.39 0.35 9.02
C PHE A 245 -7.81 0.92 7.72
N GLY A 246 -6.65 0.41 7.32
CA GLY A 246 -6.02 0.77 6.04
C GLY A 246 -6.06 -0.38 5.06
N GLU A 247 -6.33 -0.10 3.79
CA GLU A 247 -6.22 -1.07 2.69
C GLU A 247 -5.15 -0.64 1.68
N SER A 248 -4.33 -1.56 1.17
CA SER A 248 -3.27 -1.25 0.18
C SER A 248 -2.33 -0.13 0.68
N TYR A 249 -2.08 0.94 -0.07
CA TYR A 249 -1.33 2.14 0.41
C TYR A 249 -1.92 2.74 1.70
N GLY A 250 -3.21 2.55 1.96
CA GLY A 250 -3.85 2.91 3.22
C GLY A 250 -3.20 2.21 4.42
N THR A 251 -2.51 1.09 4.24
CA THR A 251 -1.73 0.45 5.32
C THR A 251 -0.48 1.25 5.70
N THR A 252 0.24 1.82 4.71
CA THR A 252 1.35 2.77 4.95
C THR A 252 0.84 3.98 5.73
N ARG A 253 -0.29 4.54 5.28
CA ARG A 253 -0.95 5.66 5.93
C ARG A 253 -1.38 5.34 7.36
N ALA A 254 -2.01 4.19 7.60
CA ALA A 254 -2.46 3.79 8.93
C ALA A 254 -1.28 3.67 9.91
N ALA A 255 -0.18 3.05 9.48
CA ALA A 255 1.03 2.95 10.30
C ALA A 255 1.64 4.35 10.60
N GLY A 256 1.73 5.22 9.59
CA GLY A 256 2.24 6.58 9.75
C GLY A 256 1.38 7.45 10.67
N VAL A 257 0.06 7.43 10.47
CA VAL A 257 -0.91 8.17 11.29
C VAL A 257 -0.89 7.69 12.74
N ALA A 258 -0.82 6.38 12.98
CA ALA A 258 -0.73 5.84 14.34
C ALA A 258 0.51 6.35 15.07
N GLY A 259 1.68 6.33 14.41
CA GLY A 259 2.92 6.86 15.00
C GLY A 259 2.87 8.37 15.22
N ASN A 260 2.35 9.13 14.24
CA ASN A 260 2.28 10.58 14.32
C ASN A 260 1.34 11.06 15.45
N LEU A 261 0.16 10.44 15.57
CA LEU A 261 -0.82 10.78 16.60
C LEU A 261 -0.42 10.29 17.99
N ALA A 262 0.29 9.17 18.11
CA ALA A 262 0.83 8.72 19.40
C ALA A 262 1.76 9.78 20.02
N GLY A 263 2.58 10.45 19.20
CA GLY A 263 3.41 11.58 19.63
C GLY A 263 2.61 12.82 20.06
N GLN A 264 1.32 12.88 19.73
CA GLN A 264 0.39 13.96 20.08
C GLN A 264 -0.60 13.55 21.19
N GLY A 265 -0.38 12.40 21.83
CA GLY A 265 -1.22 11.90 22.93
C GLY A 265 -2.50 11.19 22.50
N ILE A 266 -2.68 10.90 21.20
CA ILE A 266 -3.81 10.12 20.68
C ILE A 266 -3.30 8.72 20.30
N SER A 267 -3.69 7.72 21.08
CA SER A 267 -3.32 6.32 20.84
C SER A 267 -4.50 5.52 20.31
N PHE A 268 -4.19 4.46 19.54
CA PHE A 268 -5.20 3.56 18.98
C PHE A 268 -5.23 2.23 19.74
N ASN A 269 -6.44 1.71 19.95
CA ASN A 269 -6.68 0.39 20.55
C ASN A 269 -6.41 -0.76 19.57
N GLY A 270 -6.42 -0.49 18.26
CA GLY A 270 -6.05 -1.47 17.25
C GLY A 270 -5.89 -0.88 15.85
N ILE A 271 -5.10 -1.57 15.03
CA ILE A 271 -4.82 -1.19 13.65
C ILE A 271 -5.03 -2.44 12.79
N THR A 272 -5.89 -2.34 11.78
CA THR A 272 -6.13 -3.39 10.78
C THR A 272 -5.48 -2.99 9.46
N LEU A 273 -4.63 -3.87 8.94
CA LEU A 273 -3.89 -3.64 7.70
C LEU A 273 -4.32 -4.68 6.66
N LEU A 274 -5.20 -4.30 5.74
CA LEU A 274 -5.68 -5.16 4.66
C LEU A 274 -4.78 -5.03 3.43
N SER A 275 -4.27 -6.15 2.91
CA SER A 275 -3.41 -6.17 1.72
C SER A 275 -2.21 -5.22 1.84
N MET A 276 -1.36 -5.47 2.83
CA MET A 276 -0.28 -4.59 3.28
C MET A 276 0.70 -4.11 2.20
N ALA A 277 1.07 -2.83 2.29
CA ALA A 277 2.07 -2.13 1.50
C ALA A 277 3.01 -1.29 2.41
N LEU A 278 3.63 -1.92 3.42
CA LEU A 278 4.57 -1.21 4.31
C LEU A 278 5.99 -1.13 3.73
N THR A 279 6.38 -2.11 2.93
CA THR A 279 7.69 -2.18 2.27
C THR A 279 7.48 -2.24 0.77
N PHE A 280 7.64 -1.11 0.06
CA PHE A 280 7.37 -1.04 -1.38
C PHE A 280 8.30 -1.92 -2.22
N GLN A 281 9.46 -2.32 -1.71
CA GLN A 281 10.32 -3.30 -2.36
C GLN A 281 9.56 -4.61 -2.66
N THR A 282 8.62 -5.02 -1.81
CA THR A 282 7.80 -6.23 -2.02
C THR A 282 6.86 -6.14 -3.23
N LEU A 283 6.66 -4.95 -3.79
CA LEU A 283 5.71 -4.68 -4.89
C LEU A 283 6.40 -4.33 -6.21
N VAL A 284 7.72 -4.10 -6.22
CA VAL A 284 8.44 -3.59 -7.40
C VAL A 284 9.37 -4.65 -7.95
N ASP A 285 8.93 -5.37 -8.97
CA ASP A 285 9.77 -6.34 -9.66
C ASP A 285 10.73 -5.64 -10.63
N ASN A 286 12.03 -5.94 -10.49
CA ASN A 286 13.02 -5.51 -11.47
C ASN A 286 14.23 -6.45 -11.43
N ARG A 287 15.19 -6.24 -12.34
CA ARG A 287 16.38 -7.11 -12.48
C ARG A 287 17.29 -7.16 -11.24
N SER A 288 17.10 -6.23 -10.30
CA SER A 288 17.87 -6.09 -9.07
C SER A 288 17.03 -6.39 -7.82
N ASN A 289 15.76 -6.76 -7.97
CA ASN A 289 14.87 -7.04 -6.85
C ASN A 289 14.09 -8.34 -7.06
N ASP A 290 14.56 -9.40 -6.42
CA ASP A 290 14.00 -10.74 -6.53
C ASP A 290 12.86 -11.01 -5.53
N GLU A 291 12.65 -10.12 -4.55
CA GLU A 291 11.70 -10.30 -3.44
C GLU A 291 10.23 -10.46 -3.87
N PRO A 292 9.67 -9.62 -4.77
CA PRO A 292 8.27 -9.75 -5.20
C PRO A 292 7.94 -11.11 -5.81
N TYR A 293 8.88 -11.70 -6.57
CA TYR A 293 8.65 -12.97 -7.23
C TYR A 293 8.38 -14.08 -6.22
N VAL A 294 9.13 -14.13 -5.11
CA VAL A 294 8.92 -15.12 -4.06
C VAL A 294 7.58 -14.91 -3.37
N LEU A 295 7.21 -13.66 -3.08
CA LEU A 295 6.01 -13.32 -2.31
C LEU A 295 4.70 -13.52 -3.10
N LEU A 296 4.72 -13.43 -4.43
CA LEU A 296 3.50 -13.52 -5.25
C LEU A 296 3.06 -14.95 -5.60
N ILE A 297 3.97 -15.93 -5.57
CA ILE A 297 3.69 -17.32 -5.96
C ILE A 297 2.50 -17.95 -5.22
N PRO A 298 2.34 -17.81 -3.88
CA PRO A 298 1.19 -18.36 -3.17
C PRO A 298 -0.15 -17.79 -3.63
N SER A 299 -0.16 -16.50 -3.99
CA SER A 299 -1.35 -15.82 -4.52
C SER A 299 -1.69 -16.33 -5.91
N PHE A 300 -0.70 -16.53 -6.78
CA PHE A 300 -0.91 -17.15 -8.09
C PHE A 300 -1.41 -18.59 -7.99
N ALA A 301 -0.88 -19.38 -7.05
CA ALA A 301 -1.38 -20.73 -6.79
C ALA A 301 -2.85 -20.71 -6.35
N SER A 302 -3.22 -19.79 -5.47
CA SER A 302 -4.61 -19.64 -5.00
C SER A 302 -5.56 -19.23 -6.13
N ALA A 303 -5.15 -18.27 -6.97
CA ALA A 303 -5.90 -17.90 -8.17
C ALA A 303 -6.04 -19.09 -9.13
N ALA A 304 -4.95 -19.84 -9.35
CA ALA A 304 -4.97 -21.00 -10.23
C ALA A 304 -5.87 -22.13 -9.71
N TRP A 305 -5.91 -22.34 -8.40
CA TRP A 305 -6.84 -23.27 -7.78
C TRP A 305 -8.29 -22.84 -8.04
N PHE A 306 -8.60 -21.55 -7.83
CA PHE A 306 -9.94 -21.01 -8.02
C PHE A 306 -10.46 -21.24 -9.46
N HIS A 307 -9.66 -20.95 -10.48
CA HIS A 307 -10.06 -21.14 -11.88
C HIS A 307 -9.80 -22.55 -12.44
N LYS A 308 -9.55 -23.54 -11.58
CA LYS A 308 -9.38 -24.95 -11.98
C LYS A 308 -8.20 -25.15 -12.96
N LYS A 309 -7.10 -24.46 -12.71
CA LYS A 309 -5.90 -24.46 -13.54
C LYS A 309 -4.73 -25.23 -12.93
N LEU A 310 -4.84 -25.70 -11.69
CA LEU A 310 -3.83 -26.56 -11.08
C LEU A 310 -3.99 -28.04 -11.51
N PRO A 311 -2.94 -28.86 -11.33
CA PRO A 311 -3.02 -30.31 -11.47
C PRO A 311 -3.98 -30.94 -10.45
N ALA A 312 -4.49 -32.14 -10.75
CA ALA A 312 -5.53 -32.81 -9.97
C ALA A 312 -5.20 -32.95 -8.47
N ASP A 313 -3.95 -33.23 -8.13
CA ASP A 313 -3.51 -33.44 -6.74
C ASP A 313 -3.44 -32.13 -5.92
N LEU A 314 -3.18 -30.99 -6.58
CA LEU A 314 -3.26 -29.65 -5.97
C LEU A 314 -4.68 -29.08 -6.06
N MET A 315 -5.50 -29.52 -7.01
CA MET A 315 -6.89 -29.12 -7.11
C MET A 315 -7.77 -29.69 -5.99
N ALA A 316 -7.36 -30.79 -5.36
CA ALA A 316 -8.11 -31.45 -4.30
C ALA A 316 -8.23 -30.58 -3.03
N ASP A 317 -7.25 -29.72 -2.75
CA ASP A 317 -7.17 -28.95 -1.51
C ASP A 317 -6.47 -27.59 -1.76
N ALA A 318 -7.25 -26.50 -1.63
CA ALA A 318 -6.77 -25.14 -1.86
C ALA A 318 -5.67 -24.73 -0.89
N ASP A 319 -5.81 -25.10 0.39
CA ASP A 319 -4.88 -24.72 1.44
C ASP A 319 -3.58 -25.48 1.29
N LYS A 320 -3.66 -26.78 0.98
CA LYS A 320 -2.48 -27.58 0.64
C LYS A 320 -1.75 -26.98 -0.57
N ALA A 321 -2.47 -26.64 -1.64
CA ALA A 321 -1.87 -26.03 -2.82
C ALA A 321 -1.14 -24.71 -2.51
N ARG A 322 -1.79 -23.83 -1.74
CA ARG A 322 -1.18 -22.55 -1.30
C ARG A 322 0.05 -22.78 -0.43
N GLN A 323 0.00 -23.73 0.51
CA GLN A 323 1.12 -24.03 1.41
C GLN A 323 2.30 -24.66 0.68
N GLU A 324 2.05 -25.58 -0.25
CA GLU A 324 3.10 -26.18 -1.09
C GLU A 324 3.77 -25.13 -1.97
N ALA A 325 2.98 -24.25 -2.60
CA ALA A 325 3.49 -23.13 -3.38
C ALA A 325 4.32 -22.16 -2.53
N ALA A 326 3.87 -21.83 -1.31
CA ALA A 326 4.60 -20.97 -0.40
C ALA A 326 5.93 -21.59 0.05
N ARG A 327 5.94 -22.88 0.40
CA ARG A 327 7.15 -23.58 0.82
C ARG A 327 8.17 -23.60 -0.32
N TRP A 328 7.75 -23.96 -1.52
CA TRP A 328 8.63 -23.98 -2.70
C TRP A 328 9.15 -22.58 -3.05
N ALA A 329 8.31 -21.56 -2.95
CA ALA A 329 8.69 -20.18 -3.25
C ALA A 329 9.87 -19.70 -2.36
N VAL A 330 9.79 -19.96 -1.06
CA VAL A 330 10.82 -19.52 -0.09
C VAL A 330 12.02 -20.46 0.00
N THR A 331 12.00 -21.60 -0.70
CA THR A 331 13.10 -22.58 -0.71
C THR A 331 13.70 -22.69 -2.09
N ASP A 332 13.25 -23.65 -2.91
CA ASP A 332 13.81 -23.94 -4.22
C ASP A 332 13.81 -22.72 -5.14
N TYR A 333 12.71 -21.97 -5.19
CA TYR A 333 12.59 -20.82 -6.09
C TYR A 333 13.48 -19.65 -5.66
N ALA A 334 13.52 -19.32 -4.37
CA ALA A 334 14.43 -18.31 -3.83
C ALA A 334 15.91 -18.67 -4.10
N GLN A 335 16.29 -19.96 -3.94
CA GLN A 335 17.63 -20.41 -4.27
C GLN A 335 17.93 -20.31 -5.77
N ALA A 336 16.95 -20.61 -6.62
CA ALA A 336 17.09 -20.46 -8.07
C ALA A 336 17.34 -19.00 -8.47
N LEU A 337 16.55 -18.07 -7.92
CA LEU A 337 16.73 -16.63 -8.13
C LEU A 337 18.11 -16.16 -7.66
N ALA A 338 18.56 -16.60 -6.49
CA ALA A 338 19.88 -16.26 -5.94
C ALA A 338 21.04 -16.76 -6.81
N LYS A 339 20.88 -17.90 -7.50
CA LYS A 339 21.89 -18.41 -8.44
C LYS A 339 21.93 -17.63 -9.74
N GLY A 340 20.81 -17.04 -10.17
CA GLY A 340 20.72 -16.27 -11.41
C GLY A 340 21.28 -17.05 -12.61
N ASP A 341 22.23 -16.45 -13.33
CA ASP A 341 22.83 -17.03 -14.53
C ASP A 341 23.77 -18.23 -14.22
N SER A 342 24.11 -18.48 -12.95
CA SER A 342 24.90 -19.65 -12.53
C SER A 342 24.06 -20.91 -12.31
N LEU A 343 22.75 -20.85 -12.57
CA LEU A 343 21.84 -21.97 -12.37
C LEU A 343 22.16 -23.13 -13.33
N SER A 344 22.72 -24.22 -12.79
CA SER A 344 23.05 -25.41 -13.58
C SER A 344 21.81 -26.20 -13.99
N ALA A 345 21.94 -26.99 -15.06
CA ALA A 345 20.88 -27.88 -15.53
C ALA A 345 20.39 -28.86 -14.44
N GLU A 346 21.27 -29.25 -13.52
CA GLU A 346 20.96 -30.12 -12.37
C GLU A 346 19.98 -29.47 -11.39
N PHE A 347 20.08 -28.16 -11.16
CA PHE A 347 19.14 -27.40 -10.33
C PHE A 347 17.84 -27.02 -11.05
N MET A 348 17.83 -27.08 -12.39
CA MET A 348 16.62 -26.79 -13.18
C MET A 348 15.62 -27.97 -13.19
N ILE A 349 16.07 -29.19 -12.91
CA ILE A 349 15.26 -30.40 -12.94
C ILE A 349 14.20 -30.43 -11.82
N PRO A 350 14.51 -30.09 -10.55
CA PRO A 350 13.51 -30.04 -9.46
C PRO A 350 12.55 -28.84 -9.55
N LEU A 351 12.98 -27.74 -10.18
CA LEU A 351 12.17 -26.53 -10.32
C LEU A 351 11.05 -26.70 -11.34
N LYS A 352 11.33 -27.37 -12.46
CA LYS A 352 10.40 -27.53 -13.60
C LYS A 352 9.05 -28.14 -13.22
N PRO A 353 8.95 -29.25 -12.45
CA PRO A 353 7.66 -29.85 -12.11
C PRO A 353 6.74 -28.85 -11.41
N LEU A 354 7.18 -28.15 -10.37
CA LEU A 354 6.28 -27.27 -9.61
C LEU A 354 6.05 -25.92 -10.29
N SER A 355 7.07 -25.30 -10.88
CA SER A 355 6.88 -24.07 -11.66
C SER A 355 5.99 -24.29 -12.88
N CYS A 356 6.13 -25.42 -13.59
CA CYS A 356 5.21 -25.76 -14.68
C CYS A 356 3.82 -26.14 -14.14
N ARG A 357 3.69 -26.79 -12.99
CA ARG A 357 2.39 -27.11 -12.36
C ARG A 357 1.65 -25.86 -11.83
N LEU A 358 2.37 -24.83 -11.39
CA LEU A 358 1.80 -23.60 -10.83
C LEU A 358 1.63 -22.47 -11.87
N LEU A 359 2.53 -22.34 -12.86
CA LEU A 359 2.62 -21.15 -13.72
C LEU A 359 2.17 -21.36 -15.19
N LEU A 360 2.05 -22.61 -15.69
CA LEU A 360 1.80 -22.91 -17.11
C LEU A 360 0.43 -22.47 -17.65
N ARG A 361 -0.53 -22.11 -16.80
CA ARG A 361 -1.90 -21.79 -17.26
C ARG A 361 -2.32 -20.34 -17.09
N TYR A 362 -1.49 -19.50 -16.50
CA TYR A 362 -1.73 -18.04 -16.36
C TYR A 362 -0.76 -17.18 -17.14
N THR A 363 0.44 -17.68 -17.37
CA THR A 363 1.35 -17.10 -18.34
C THR A 363 1.10 -17.83 -19.65
N THR A 364 0.88 -17.14 -20.76
CA THR A 364 0.74 -17.76 -22.10
C THR A 364 2.08 -18.34 -22.60
N SER A 365 2.97 -18.73 -21.68
CA SER A 365 4.36 -19.07 -21.91
C SER A 365 4.53 -20.57 -21.73
N THR A 366 4.94 -21.25 -22.80
CA THR A 366 5.41 -22.64 -22.72
C THR A 366 6.65 -22.71 -21.82
N CYS A 367 6.72 -23.72 -20.94
CA CYS A 367 7.88 -24.00 -20.09
C CYS A 367 9.13 -24.31 -20.94
N GLY A 368 9.84 -23.28 -21.40
CA GLY A 368 11.20 -23.40 -21.91
C GLY A 368 12.20 -23.51 -20.76
N PRO A 369 13.42 -24.05 -21.00
CA PRO A 369 14.47 -24.13 -19.98
C PRO A 369 14.82 -22.78 -19.36
N ASN A 370 14.45 -21.65 -19.95
CA ASN A 370 14.90 -20.33 -19.53
C ASN A 370 14.02 -19.66 -18.46
N LEU A 371 12.90 -20.25 -18.00
CA LEU A 371 12.00 -19.63 -17.01
C LEU A 371 12.63 -19.37 -15.63
N ALA A 372 13.82 -19.93 -15.36
CA ALA A 372 14.52 -19.80 -14.09
C ALA A 372 15.64 -18.74 -14.11
N THR A 373 15.75 -17.92 -15.16
CA THR A 373 16.77 -16.85 -15.25
C THR A 373 16.14 -15.47 -15.39
N ARG A 374 16.89 -14.43 -14.97
CA ARG A 374 16.47 -13.00 -14.96
C ARG A 374 16.07 -12.44 -16.34
N ARG A 375 16.28 -13.18 -17.43
CA ARG A 375 15.98 -12.75 -18.81
C ARG A 375 14.64 -13.23 -19.34
N THR A 376 13.95 -14.15 -18.67
CA THR A 376 12.91 -14.98 -19.34
C THR A 376 11.68 -15.29 -18.50
N CYS A 377 11.55 -14.69 -17.31
CA CYS A 377 10.30 -14.66 -16.58
C CYS A 377 9.72 -13.24 -16.54
N PRO A 378 9.19 -12.70 -17.66
CA PRO A 378 8.33 -11.53 -17.55
C PRO A 378 6.98 -12.05 -17.04
N ILE A 379 6.76 -12.03 -15.72
CA ILE A 379 5.40 -12.04 -15.20
C ILE A 379 4.83 -10.65 -15.48
N THR A 380 4.50 -10.37 -16.74
CA THR A 380 3.75 -9.16 -17.05
C THR A 380 2.27 -9.46 -16.80
N PRO A 381 1.58 -8.70 -15.92
CA PRO A 381 0.12 -8.75 -15.90
C PRO A 381 -0.40 -8.37 -17.28
N LEU A 382 -1.49 -9.02 -17.72
CA LEU A 382 -2.21 -8.68 -18.94
C LEU A 382 -2.45 -7.15 -19.01
N SER A 383 -1.73 -6.45 -19.88
CA SER A 383 -2.03 -5.07 -20.21
C SER A 383 -3.09 -5.05 -21.31
N ALA A 384 -4.26 -4.49 -21.00
CA ALA A 384 -5.28 -4.20 -22.01
C ALA A 384 -4.81 -3.00 -22.84
N THR A 385 -4.57 -3.20 -24.13
CA THR A 385 -4.29 -2.10 -25.08
C THR A 385 -5.54 -1.80 -25.91
N ARG A 386 -5.96 -0.53 -25.92
CA ARG A 386 -7.12 -0.05 -26.68
C ARG A 386 -6.68 0.27 -28.12
N SER A 387 -7.12 -0.53 -29.10
CA SER A 387 -6.90 -0.25 -30.52
C SER A 387 -8.15 0.35 -31.14
N SER A 388 -8.06 1.55 -31.72
CA SER A 388 -9.12 2.12 -32.56
C SER A 388 -8.76 1.93 -34.04
N ARG A 389 -9.64 1.30 -34.82
CA ARG A 389 -9.62 1.40 -36.28
C ARG A 389 -10.83 2.20 -36.73
N LYS A 390 -10.60 3.30 -37.43
CA LYS A 390 -11.65 4.01 -38.18
C LYS A 390 -11.93 3.23 -39.45
N ASN A 391 -13.09 2.60 -39.54
CA ASN A 391 -13.74 2.35 -40.83
C ASN A 391 -14.95 3.27 -40.93
N GLY A 392 -15.06 3.98 -42.05
CA GLY A 392 -16.14 4.91 -42.32
C GLY A 392 -17.50 4.22 -42.24
N ASN A 393 -18.46 4.93 -41.65
CA ASN A 393 -19.86 4.58 -41.40
C ASN A 393 -20.15 3.72 -40.16
N GLY A 394 -20.52 4.41 -39.06
CA GLY A 394 -21.23 3.86 -37.91
C GLY A 394 -20.33 3.28 -36.82
N ALA A 395 -20.11 4.04 -35.75
CA ALA A 395 -19.32 3.59 -34.60
C ALA A 395 -20.01 2.42 -33.88
N ARG A 396 -19.47 1.21 -34.01
CA ARG A 396 -19.59 0.14 -33.02
C ARG A 396 -18.24 -0.01 -32.33
N GLU A 397 -18.18 0.25 -31.03
CA GLU A 397 -17.05 -0.18 -30.20
C GLU A 397 -17.16 -1.70 -30.03
N SER A 398 -16.22 -2.45 -30.59
CA SER A 398 -15.98 -3.86 -30.26
C SER A 398 -14.59 -3.97 -29.65
N MET A 399 -14.49 -4.46 -28.41
CA MET A 399 -13.22 -4.89 -27.82
C MET A 399 -12.78 -6.19 -28.50
N ASP A 400 -11.80 -6.10 -29.40
CA ASP A 400 -11.14 -7.24 -30.01
C ASP A 400 -9.84 -7.52 -29.24
N PHE A 401 -9.84 -8.53 -28.35
CA PHE A 401 -8.63 -8.99 -27.65
C PHE A 401 -7.74 -9.75 -28.64
N ARG A 402 -6.88 -9.04 -29.37
CA ARG A 402 -5.81 -9.69 -30.12
C ARG A 402 -4.61 -9.95 -29.22
N ILE A 403 -4.28 -11.23 -29.09
CA ILE A 403 -3.06 -11.72 -28.46
C ILE A 403 -1.86 -11.12 -29.23
N PRO A 404 -0.99 -10.30 -28.60
CA PRO A 404 0.27 -9.93 -29.20
C PRO A 404 1.12 -11.19 -29.32
N ARG A 405 1.61 -11.50 -30.52
CA ARG A 405 2.57 -12.60 -30.71
C ARG A 405 3.83 -12.32 -29.87
N PRO A 406 4.43 -13.34 -29.24
CA PRO A 406 5.69 -13.17 -28.54
C PRO A 406 6.79 -12.70 -29.50
N LEU A 407 7.64 -11.80 -29.02
CA LEU A 407 8.84 -11.25 -29.69
C LEU A 407 9.97 -12.30 -29.89
N CYS A 408 9.62 -13.57 -30.10
CA CYS A 408 10.59 -14.66 -30.26
C CYS A 408 10.98 -14.97 -31.72
N ASP A 409 10.52 -14.20 -32.70
CA ASP A 409 10.79 -14.46 -34.14
C ASP A 409 11.95 -13.64 -34.75
N ARG A 410 12.91 -13.14 -33.96
CA ARG A 410 14.18 -12.63 -34.52
C ARG A 410 15.34 -13.48 -34.05
N GLN A 411 15.74 -14.40 -34.93
CA GLN A 411 17.03 -15.08 -34.89
C GLN A 411 18.15 -14.06 -34.67
N TRP A 412 18.91 -14.25 -33.59
CA TRP A 412 20.31 -13.85 -33.46
C TRP A 412 21.04 -14.95 -32.71
#